data_AF-A0ABD0R5C4-F1
#
_entry.id   AF-A0ABD0R5C4-F1
#
_cell.length_a   1.000
_cell.length_b   1.000
_cell.length_c   1.000
_cell.angle_alpha   90.00
_cell.angle_beta   90.00
_cell.angle_gamma   90.00
#
_symmetry.space_group_name_H-M   'P 1'
#
loop_
_entity.id
_entity.type
_entity.pdbx_description
1 polymer ?
#
loop_
_entity_poly.entity_id
_entity_poly.type
_entity_poly.pdbx_seq_one_letter_code
_entity_poly.pdbx_strand_id
1 'polypeptide(L)'
;PLVSRQIYRFSEEGLVNARFDYSYNNFRVTSMQAMINETPLPIDLYRYVDVSGRIEQFGKFSVINYDLNQVITTHAMKHTKIFNPDGQVIEVQYEILKSIAYWMTLQYDSMGRVTNCDIRIGVDSNITRYAYEYDADGQLQTVAINERPQWRYSYDLNGNINLLSHGNSARLTPLRYDLRDRITRLGEIQYRTDEDGFLRLRGNLLFDYGSNGLLLGAYDRDSGQRVWYRYDGLGRRVASRNSDGSQLQFFYADLMEPTRVTHLYNHSSSEITSLYYDLQGHLIAMEMSSGEEFYIACDNAGTPLAVFSSRGHVVKEIRYTPYGDVYRDSNPTFPLVFGFQGGLYDSFTRLVHLGRRDYDVVAGRWTTPNHELWAELSVNPKPFNLYAFRNNYPLGNLQDITKFTT
;
A
#
# COMPACT_ATOMS: atom_id res chain seq x y z
N PRO A 1 27.37 5.94 -13.61
CA PRO A 1 27.69 6.97 -12.61
C PRO A 1 26.64 6.92 -11.50
N LEU A 2 27.03 7.08 -10.22
CA LEU A 2 26.07 7.11 -9.11
C LEU A 2 25.38 8.48 -9.03
N VAL A 3 24.10 8.48 -8.66
CA VAL A 3 23.30 9.71 -8.54
C VAL A 3 23.69 10.46 -7.26
N SER A 4 24.45 11.55 -7.37
CA SER A 4 24.80 12.40 -6.23
C SER A 4 23.76 13.48 -5.92
N ARG A 5 22.88 13.78 -6.87
CA ARG A 5 21.82 14.77 -6.74
C ARG A 5 20.61 14.44 -7.60
N GLN A 6 19.42 14.58 -7.03
CA GLN A 6 18.14 14.51 -7.73
C GLN A 6 17.38 15.83 -7.53
N ILE A 7 16.84 16.41 -8.61
CA ILE A 7 16.11 17.69 -8.57
C ILE A 7 14.75 17.50 -9.24
N TYR A 8 13.70 17.92 -8.55
CA TYR A 8 12.35 18.03 -9.07
C TYR A 8 12.06 19.51 -9.35
N ARG A 9 11.70 19.82 -10.60
CA ARG A 9 11.28 21.15 -11.02
C ARG A 9 9.93 21.08 -11.72
N PHE A 10 9.06 22.03 -11.40
CA PHE A 10 7.73 22.13 -11.96
C PHE A 10 7.55 23.50 -12.61
N SER A 11 6.90 23.53 -13.79
CA SER A 11 6.54 24.78 -14.47
C SER A 11 5.15 25.29 -14.07
N GLU A 12 4.32 24.44 -13.46
CA GLU A 12 2.97 24.78 -13.03
C GLU A 12 3.03 25.68 -11.80
N GLU A 13 2.34 26.82 -11.86
CA GLU A 13 2.18 27.71 -10.71
C GLU A 13 1.48 26.95 -9.57
N GLY A 14 2.06 27.01 -8.37
CA GLY A 14 1.53 26.33 -7.19
C GLY A 14 2.04 24.90 -6.97
N LEU A 15 3.02 24.40 -7.72
CA LEU A 15 3.81 23.22 -7.32
C LEU A 15 5.18 23.66 -6.77
N VAL A 16 5.63 22.99 -5.70
CA VAL A 16 6.92 23.29 -5.08
C VAL A 16 8.02 22.40 -5.64
N ASN A 17 9.22 22.98 -5.76
CA ASN A 17 10.42 22.27 -6.19
C ASN A 17 11.03 21.47 -5.04
N ALA A 18 11.81 20.45 -5.37
CA ALA A 18 12.55 19.66 -4.39
C ALA A 18 13.96 19.32 -4.88
N ARG A 19 14.88 19.13 -3.94
CA ARG A 19 16.26 18.70 -4.16
C ARG A 19 16.65 17.66 -3.12
N PHE A 20 17.28 16.60 -3.58
CA PHE A 20 17.85 15.54 -2.74
C PHE A 20 19.33 15.40 -3.08
N ASP A 21 20.21 15.54 -2.10
CA ASP A 21 21.65 15.34 -2.23
C ASP A 21 22.09 14.05 -1.53
N TYR A 22 22.97 13.29 -2.16
CA TYR A 22 23.42 11.98 -1.71
C TYR A 22 24.93 11.94 -1.56
N SER A 23 25.40 11.40 -0.44
CA SER A 23 26.81 11.08 -0.19
C SER A 23 27.04 9.58 -0.25
N TYR A 24 28.26 9.16 -0.56
CA TYR A 24 28.59 7.75 -0.75
C TYR A 24 29.88 7.35 -0.04
N ASN A 25 29.97 6.06 0.32
CA ASN A 25 31.20 5.37 0.67
C ASN A 25 31.21 3.99 0.00
N ASN A 26 32.18 3.71 -0.88
CA ASN A 26 32.28 2.45 -1.61
C ASN A 26 30.94 2.00 -2.24
N PHE A 27 30.31 2.88 -3.02
CA PHE A 27 29.00 2.69 -3.67
C PHE A 27 27.78 2.59 -2.72
N ARG A 28 27.97 2.56 -1.39
CA ARG A 28 26.88 2.62 -0.41
C ARG A 28 26.49 4.08 -0.16
N VAL A 29 25.20 4.40 -0.20
CA VAL A 29 24.69 5.74 0.16
C VAL A 29 24.92 5.93 1.66
N THR A 30 25.62 6.96 2.10
CA THR A 30 25.90 7.22 3.52
C THR A 30 25.03 8.30 4.12
N SER A 31 24.51 9.21 3.28
CA SER A 31 23.58 10.24 3.73
C SER A 31 22.66 10.66 2.59
N MET A 32 21.45 11.09 2.96
CA MET A 32 20.53 11.80 2.08
C MET A 32 20.07 13.09 2.77
N GLN A 33 20.18 14.22 2.08
CA GLN A 33 19.67 15.50 2.55
C GLN A 33 18.58 15.99 1.60
N ALA A 34 17.38 16.18 2.14
CA ALA A 34 16.23 16.71 1.40
C ALA A 34 16.09 18.22 1.61
N MET A 35 15.67 18.92 0.55
CA MET A 35 15.24 20.32 0.59
C MET A 35 13.98 20.43 -0.28
N ILE A 36 12.85 20.77 0.33
CA ILE A 36 11.54 20.85 -0.34
C ILE A 36 10.98 22.24 -0.08
N ASN A 37 10.55 22.91 -1.15
CA ASN A 37 10.08 24.30 -1.08
C ASN A 37 11.07 25.24 -0.36
N GLU A 38 12.36 25.13 -0.70
CA GLU A 38 13.47 25.89 -0.07
C GLU A 38 13.69 25.63 1.44
N THR A 39 12.90 24.74 2.04
CA THR A 39 13.06 24.32 3.43
C THR A 39 14.00 23.10 3.51
N PRO A 40 15.18 23.22 4.13
CA PRO A 40 16.05 22.08 4.38
C PRO A 40 15.47 21.18 5.47
N LEU A 41 15.46 19.86 5.24
CA LEU A 41 15.11 18.86 6.23
C LEU A 41 16.37 18.31 6.93
N PRO A 42 16.21 17.64 8.09
CA PRO A 42 17.30 16.90 8.72
C PRO A 42 17.96 15.90 7.77
N ILE A 43 19.25 15.65 7.95
CA ILE A 43 20.00 14.67 7.17
C ILE A 43 19.70 13.26 7.67
N ASP A 44 19.25 12.38 6.79
CA ASP A 44 19.17 10.95 7.09
C ASP A 44 20.54 10.31 6.85
N LEU A 45 21.08 9.68 7.90
CA LEU A 45 22.34 8.93 7.84
C LEU A 45 22.07 7.44 7.67
N TYR A 46 22.89 6.78 6.87
CA TYR A 46 22.82 5.34 6.64
C TYR A 46 24.12 4.67 7.05
N ARG A 47 24.01 3.58 7.83
CA ARG A 47 25.15 2.75 8.24
C ARG A 47 24.90 1.30 7.88
N TYR A 48 25.99 0.60 7.56
CA TYR A 48 25.94 -0.76 7.07
C TYR A 48 27.01 -1.60 7.75
N VAL A 49 26.72 -2.87 7.96
CA VAL A 49 27.72 -3.88 8.31
C VAL A 49 28.73 -3.97 7.16
N ASP A 50 30.01 -3.79 7.45
CA ASP A 50 31.05 -3.80 6.41
C ASP A 50 31.20 -5.12 5.68
N VAL A 51 30.96 -6.25 6.38
CA VAL A 51 31.12 -7.59 5.80
C VAL A 51 29.90 -8.03 5.00
N SER A 52 28.69 -7.87 5.55
CA SER A 52 27.46 -8.39 4.91
C SER A 52 26.71 -7.38 4.06
N GLY A 53 27.05 -6.08 4.16
CA GLY A 53 26.33 -5.00 3.50
C GLY A 53 24.93 -4.73 4.05
N ARG A 54 24.50 -5.45 5.10
CA ARG A 54 23.19 -5.23 5.74
C ARG A 54 23.14 -3.85 6.38
N ILE A 55 21.98 -3.22 6.32
CA ILE A 55 21.75 -1.93 6.98
C ILE A 55 21.72 -2.12 8.51
N GLU A 56 22.48 -1.31 9.24
CA GLU A 56 22.49 -1.24 10.71
C GLU A 56 21.78 0.00 11.21
N GLN A 57 21.69 1.05 10.38
CA GLN A 57 21.01 2.28 10.72
C GLN A 57 20.47 2.98 9.46
N PHE A 58 19.26 3.53 9.54
CA PHE A 58 18.72 4.48 8.57
C PHE A 58 18.02 5.62 9.31
N GLY A 59 18.45 6.86 9.07
CA GLY A 59 18.01 8.02 9.85
C GLY A 59 18.23 7.79 11.34
N LYS A 60 17.16 7.89 12.13
CA LYS A 60 17.16 7.65 13.58
C LYS A 60 16.91 6.19 13.99
N PHE A 61 16.64 5.29 13.04
CA PHE A 61 16.29 3.90 13.29
C PHE A 61 17.53 3.02 13.25
N SER A 62 17.76 2.27 14.32
CA SER A 62 18.77 1.22 14.37
C SER A 62 18.15 -0.12 14.02
N VAL A 63 18.90 -0.97 13.32
CA VAL A 63 18.46 -2.28 12.84
C VAL A 63 19.33 -3.37 13.44
N ILE A 64 18.68 -4.33 14.08
CA ILE A 64 19.31 -5.52 14.65
C ILE A 64 18.75 -6.74 13.93
N ASN A 65 19.64 -7.57 13.41
CA ASN A 65 19.28 -8.83 12.75
C ASN A 65 19.77 -9.99 13.60
N TYR A 66 18.92 -10.98 13.85
CA TYR A 66 19.28 -12.25 14.52
C TYR A 66 18.62 -13.38 13.74
N ASP A 67 19.44 -14.22 13.12
CA ASP A 67 19.04 -15.18 12.09
C ASP A 67 18.26 -14.47 10.96
N LEU A 68 16.99 -14.86 10.72
CA LEU A 68 16.07 -14.22 9.79
C LEU A 68 15.30 -13.05 10.40
N ASN A 69 15.23 -12.99 11.73
CA ASN A 69 14.41 -12.03 12.46
C ASN A 69 15.04 -10.65 12.50
N GLN A 70 14.17 -9.64 12.58
CA GLN A 70 14.55 -8.25 12.39
C GLN A 70 13.91 -7.40 13.48
N VAL A 71 14.72 -6.52 14.08
CA VAL A 71 14.26 -5.51 15.03
C VAL A 71 14.72 -4.14 14.56
N ILE A 72 13.77 -3.25 14.39
CA ILE A 72 14.00 -1.83 14.12
C ILE A 72 13.67 -1.06 15.39
N THR A 73 14.59 -0.27 15.90
CA THR A 73 14.45 0.36 17.22
C THR A 73 14.87 1.82 17.19
N THR A 74 14.19 2.63 17.99
CA THR A 74 14.62 3.97 18.39
C THR A 74 14.71 4.03 19.92
N HIS A 75 14.81 5.23 20.49
CA HIS A 75 14.70 5.44 21.94
C HIS A 75 13.26 5.24 22.46
N ALA A 76 12.25 5.37 21.58
CA ALA A 76 10.84 5.37 21.94
C ALA A 76 10.07 4.15 21.42
N MET A 77 10.45 3.60 20.26
CA MET A 77 9.78 2.45 19.67
C MET A 77 10.71 1.27 19.42
N LYS A 78 10.11 0.09 19.32
CA LYS A 78 10.75 -1.14 18.84
C LYS A 78 9.76 -1.93 17.99
N HIS A 79 10.08 -2.10 16.72
CA HIS A 79 9.32 -2.87 15.74
C HIS A 79 10.05 -4.19 15.48
N THR A 80 9.43 -5.30 15.85
CA THR A 80 10.00 -6.65 15.73
C THR A 80 9.23 -7.45 14.69
N LYS A 81 9.93 -8.11 13.78
CA LYS A 81 9.38 -9.11 12.86
C LYS A 81 10.08 -10.44 13.05
N ILE A 82 9.27 -11.48 13.22
CA ILE A 82 9.72 -12.85 13.39
C ILE A 82 9.28 -13.66 12.16
N PHE A 83 10.19 -14.46 11.65
CA PHE A 83 10.00 -15.27 10.46
C PHE A 83 10.10 -16.77 10.79
N ASN A 84 9.36 -17.59 10.05
CA ASN A 84 9.57 -19.04 10.04
C ASN A 84 10.79 -19.41 9.18
N PRO A 85 11.23 -20.68 9.18
CA PRO A 85 12.35 -21.14 8.34
C PRO A 85 12.16 -20.90 6.83
N ASP A 86 10.91 -20.84 6.36
CA ASP A 86 10.56 -20.58 4.95
C ASP A 86 10.63 -19.08 4.58
N GLY A 87 10.98 -18.20 5.53
CA GLY A 87 11.09 -16.76 5.33
C GLY A 87 9.76 -16.00 5.41
N GLN A 88 8.68 -16.65 5.86
CA GLN A 88 7.36 -16.04 6.02
C GLN A 88 7.24 -15.39 7.40
N VAL A 89 6.63 -14.20 7.46
CA VAL A 89 6.38 -13.50 8.72
C VAL A 89 5.36 -14.29 9.54
N ILE A 90 5.69 -14.67 10.77
CA ILE A 90 4.75 -15.34 11.69
C ILE A 90 4.32 -14.44 12.84
N GLU A 91 5.09 -13.41 13.14
CA GLU A 91 4.77 -12.45 14.18
C GLU A 91 5.32 -11.06 13.86
N VAL A 92 4.51 -10.04 14.13
CA VAL A 92 4.89 -8.62 14.10
C VAL A 92 4.50 -8.00 15.43
N GLN A 93 5.44 -7.34 16.08
CA GLN A 93 5.22 -6.66 17.36
C GLN A 93 5.71 -5.21 17.26
N TYR A 94 4.84 -4.29 17.66
CA TYR A 94 5.16 -2.87 17.75
C TYR A 94 5.08 -2.43 19.21
N GLU A 95 6.23 -2.17 19.80
CA GLU A 95 6.35 -1.63 21.16
C GLU A 95 6.58 -0.11 21.08
N ILE A 96 5.81 0.67 21.85
CA ILE A 96 5.98 2.12 22.01
C ILE A 96 6.06 2.41 23.51
N LEU A 97 7.11 3.09 23.95
CA LEU A 97 7.39 3.37 25.36
C LEU A 97 7.33 2.11 26.25
N LYS A 98 7.84 0.98 25.73
CA LYS A 98 7.86 -0.35 26.36
C LYS A 98 6.49 -1.03 26.54
N SER A 99 5.43 -0.50 25.93
CA SER A 99 4.13 -1.14 25.87
C SER A 99 3.85 -1.66 24.47
N ILE A 100 3.30 -2.88 24.35
CA ILE A 100 2.92 -3.47 23.06
C ILE A 100 1.68 -2.76 22.54
N ALA A 101 1.88 -1.80 21.62
CA ALA A 101 0.82 -1.02 21.03
C ALA A 101 0.15 -1.75 19.85
N TYR A 102 0.89 -2.63 19.17
CA TYR A 102 0.36 -3.48 18.11
C TYR A 102 1.01 -4.84 18.13
N TRP A 103 0.22 -5.87 17.83
CA TRP A 103 0.69 -7.24 17.70
C TRP A 103 -0.12 -7.97 16.64
N MET A 104 0.55 -8.74 15.81
CA MET A 104 -0.05 -9.59 14.79
C MET A 104 0.67 -10.93 14.72
N THR A 105 -0.08 -12.03 14.62
CA THR A 105 0.47 -13.35 14.25
C THR A 105 -0.19 -13.91 13.03
N LEU A 106 0.55 -14.72 12.29
CA LEU A 106 0.13 -15.31 11.03
C LEU A 106 0.38 -16.82 11.05
N GLN A 107 -0.57 -17.55 10.49
CA GLN A 107 -0.43 -18.98 10.22
C GLN A 107 -0.65 -19.22 8.74
N TYR A 108 0.03 -20.24 8.21
CA TYR A 108 0.02 -20.58 6.80
C TYR A 108 -0.38 -22.03 6.59
N ASP A 109 -0.95 -22.34 5.43
CA ASP A 109 -1.07 -23.72 4.97
C ASP A 109 0.22 -24.21 4.29
N SER A 110 0.21 -25.47 3.84
CA SER A 110 1.36 -26.10 3.17
C SER A 110 1.73 -25.47 1.82
N MET A 111 0.86 -24.61 1.26
CA MET A 111 1.12 -23.86 0.03
C MET A 111 1.56 -22.42 0.32
N GLY A 112 1.74 -22.07 1.60
CA GLY A 112 2.17 -20.74 2.03
C GLY A 112 1.07 -19.67 1.97
N ARG A 113 -0.21 -20.07 1.91
CA ARG A 113 -1.36 -19.15 2.00
C ARG A 113 -1.71 -18.88 3.45
N VAL A 114 -2.02 -17.63 3.80
CA VAL A 114 -2.41 -17.26 5.17
C VAL A 114 -3.75 -17.94 5.53
N THR A 115 -3.79 -18.73 6.59
CA THR A 115 -5.03 -19.39 7.08
C THR A 115 -5.61 -18.69 8.29
N ASN A 116 -4.75 -18.13 9.16
CA ASN A 116 -5.17 -17.36 10.31
C ASN A 116 -4.30 -16.11 10.48
N CYS A 117 -4.95 -15.03 10.93
CA CYS A 117 -4.29 -13.80 11.33
C CYS A 117 -4.94 -13.28 12.61
N ASP A 118 -4.19 -13.24 13.70
CA ASP A 118 -4.65 -12.64 14.95
C ASP A 118 -4.05 -11.25 15.07
N ILE A 119 -4.88 -10.24 15.36
CA ILE A 119 -4.45 -8.84 15.44
C ILE A 119 -4.92 -8.22 16.75
N ARG A 120 -4.03 -7.49 17.43
CA ARG A 120 -4.35 -6.59 18.53
C ARG A 120 -3.83 -5.18 18.22
N ILE A 121 -4.73 -4.20 18.26
CA ILE A 121 -4.42 -2.77 18.07
C ILE A 121 -4.73 -2.04 19.39
N GLY A 122 -3.72 -1.44 20.00
CA GLY A 122 -3.79 -0.83 21.34
C GLY A 122 -3.42 -1.82 22.45
N VAL A 123 -2.89 -1.28 23.56
CA VAL A 123 -2.30 -2.06 24.67
C VAL A 123 -3.32 -2.99 25.34
N ASP A 124 -4.52 -2.49 25.60
CA ASP A 124 -5.58 -3.21 26.36
C ASP A 124 -6.76 -3.66 25.50
N SER A 125 -6.56 -3.74 24.18
CA SER A 125 -7.63 -4.15 23.27
C SER A 125 -7.72 -5.65 23.10
N ASN A 126 -8.92 -6.12 22.75
CA ASN A 126 -9.15 -7.53 22.44
C ASN A 126 -8.44 -7.93 21.15
N ILE A 127 -7.97 -9.19 21.11
CA ILE A 127 -7.46 -9.81 19.89
C ILE A 127 -8.65 -10.07 18.96
N THR A 128 -8.50 -9.71 17.69
CA THR A 128 -9.43 -10.06 16.62
C THR A 128 -8.78 -11.15 15.76
N ARG A 129 -9.44 -12.30 15.65
CA ARG A 129 -9.00 -13.41 14.82
C ARG A 129 -9.67 -13.38 13.46
N TYR A 130 -8.87 -13.37 12.41
CA TYR A 130 -9.32 -13.60 11.04
C TYR A 130 -8.96 -15.03 10.62
N ALA A 131 -9.90 -15.73 10.02
CA ALA A 131 -9.69 -17.04 9.42
C ALA A 131 -10.03 -16.98 7.93
N TYR A 132 -9.17 -17.54 7.09
CA TYR A 132 -9.25 -17.48 5.63
C TYR A 132 -9.35 -18.88 5.05
N GLU A 133 -10.30 -19.07 4.15
CA GLU A 133 -10.51 -20.33 3.42
C GLU A 133 -10.39 -20.05 1.92
N TYR A 134 -9.84 -21.03 1.20
CA TYR A 134 -9.55 -20.93 -0.23
C TYR A 134 -10.27 -22.04 -1.00
N ASP A 135 -10.62 -21.76 -2.25
CA ASP A 135 -11.12 -22.79 -3.16
C ASP A 135 -9.98 -23.69 -3.70
N ALA A 136 -10.34 -24.64 -4.56
CA ALA A 136 -9.40 -25.60 -5.14
C ALA A 136 -8.30 -24.96 -6.00
N ASP A 137 -8.55 -23.78 -6.57
CA ASP A 137 -7.61 -23.01 -7.38
C ASP A 137 -6.78 -22.03 -6.52
N GLY A 138 -7.02 -22.00 -5.21
CA GLY A 138 -6.33 -21.15 -4.26
C GLY A 138 -6.83 -19.70 -4.21
N GLN A 139 -8.02 -19.45 -4.72
CA GLN A 139 -8.67 -18.15 -4.67
C GLN A 139 -9.40 -17.99 -3.33
N LEU A 140 -9.35 -16.80 -2.73
CA LEU A 140 -9.94 -16.54 -1.41
C LEU A 140 -11.46 -16.77 -1.44
N GLN A 141 -12.01 -17.73 -0.69
CA GLN A 141 -13.43 -18.06 -0.75
C GLN A 141 -14.23 -17.48 0.43
N THR A 142 -13.74 -17.65 1.65
CA THR A 142 -14.44 -17.22 2.87
C THR A 142 -13.48 -16.55 3.83
N VAL A 143 -13.95 -15.50 4.51
CA VAL A 143 -13.25 -14.89 5.64
C VAL A 143 -14.18 -14.80 6.84
N ALA A 144 -13.75 -15.36 7.96
CA ALA A 144 -14.45 -15.30 9.23
C ALA A 144 -13.72 -14.39 10.23
N ILE A 145 -14.49 -13.63 11.01
CA ILE A 145 -13.99 -12.84 12.14
C ILE A 145 -14.46 -13.50 13.43
N ASN A 146 -13.54 -13.86 14.31
CA ASN A 146 -13.83 -14.53 15.58
C ASN A 146 -14.80 -15.70 15.38
N GLU A 147 -14.45 -16.59 14.44
CA GLU A 147 -15.21 -17.80 14.06
C GLU A 147 -16.56 -17.56 13.36
N ARG A 148 -16.94 -16.30 13.10
CA ARG A 148 -18.17 -15.95 12.39
C ARG A 148 -17.87 -15.56 10.94
N PRO A 149 -18.40 -16.28 9.92
CA PRO A 149 -18.24 -15.91 8.52
C PRO A 149 -18.74 -14.48 8.26
N GLN A 150 -17.88 -13.64 7.71
CA GLN A 150 -18.15 -12.23 7.45
C GLN A 150 -18.17 -11.94 5.95
N TRP A 151 -17.13 -12.38 5.23
CA TRP A 151 -17.03 -12.19 3.78
C TRP A 151 -17.02 -13.51 3.04
N ARG A 152 -17.67 -13.52 1.88
CA ARG A 152 -17.63 -14.62 0.92
C ARG A 152 -17.36 -14.07 -0.46
N TYR A 153 -16.62 -14.83 -1.24
CA TYR A 153 -16.28 -14.53 -2.62
C TYR A 153 -16.49 -15.77 -3.49
N SER A 154 -16.87 -15.54 -4.73
CA SER A 154 -16.96 -16.60 -5.74
C SER A 154 -16.43 -16.07 -7.06
N TYR A 155 -15.93 -17.00 -7.86
CA TYR A 155 -15.20 -16.71 -9.09
C TYR A 155 -15.89 -17.40 -10.27
N ASP A 156 -15.84 -16.78 -11.44
CA ASP A 156 -16.19 -17.46 -12.69
C ASP A 156 -15.01 -18.29 -13.24
N LEU A 157 -15.22 -18.95 -14.37
CA LEU A 157 -14.21 -19.82 -15.00
C LEU A 157 -12.95 -19.06 -15.45
N ASN A 158 -13.04 -17.74 -15.65
CA ASN A 158 -11.90 -16.89 -16.01
C ASN A 158 -11.24 -16.23 -14.79
N GLY A 159 -11.67 -16.57 -13.57
CA GLY A 159 -11.15 -15.99 -12.33
C GLY A 159 -11.66 -14.56 -12.06
N ASN A 160 -12.77 -14.13 -12.66
CA ASN A 160 -13.40 -12.88 -12.26
C ASN A 160 -14.27 -13.09 -11.00
N ILE A 161 -14.19 -12.18 -10.02
CA ILE A 161 -15.08 -12.20 -8.85
C ILE A 161 -16.53 -12.00 -9.29
N ASN A 162 -17.35 -13.04 -9.36
CA ASN A 162 -18.75 -12.91 -9.82
C ASN A 162 -19.75 -12.69 -8.68
N LEU A 163 -19.32 -12.89 -7.43
CA LEU A 163 -20.12 -12.68 -6.23
C LEU A 163 -19.21 -12.26 -5.07
N LEU A 164 -19.59 -11.22 -4.33
CA LEU A 164 -18.87 -10.80 -3.12
C LEU A 164 -19.79 -10.28 -2.01
N SER A 165 -19.34 -10.40 -0.76
CA SER A 165 -19.88 -9.63 0.38
C SER A 165 -19.40 -8.18 0.31
N HIS A 166 -20.33 -7.23 0.15
CA HIS A 166 -19.96 -5.82 -0.08
C HIS A 166 -19.79 -5.05 1.24
N GLY A 167 -18.63 -4.40 1.43
CA GLY A 167 -18.32 -3.63 2.64
C GLY A 167 -18.43 -4.47 3.91
N ASN A 168 -19.19 -4.01 4.91
CA ASN A 168 -19.46 -4.75 6.15
C ASN A 168 -20.77 -5.59 6.09
N SER A 169 -21.34 -5.78 4.89
CA SER A 169 -22.60 -6.49 4.70
C SER A 169 -22.38 -7.98 4.45
N ALA A 170 -23.18 -8.82 5.11
CA ALA A 170 -23.28 -10.24 4.75
C ALA A 170 -24.04 -10.46 3.43
N ARG A 171 -24.61 -9.41 2.82
CA ARG A 171 -25.33 -9.49 1.55
C ARG A 171 -24.36 -9.78 0.40
N LEU A 172 -24.61 -10.89 -0.27
CA LEU A 172 -23.93 -11.25 -1.51
C LEU A 172 -24.41 -10.35 -2.65
N THR A 173 -23.46 -9.73 -3.32
CA THR A 173 -23.67 -8.78 -4.41
C THR A 173 -23.02 -9.33 -5.68
N PRO A 174 -23.78 -9.52 -6.77
CA PRO A 174 -23.24 -10.09 -7.99
C PRO A 174 -22.45 -9.05 -8.79
N LEU A 175 -21.40 -9.50 -9.46
CA LEU A 175 -20.65 -8.72 -10.44
C LEU A 175 -20.86 -9.35 -11.82
N ARG A 176 -20.87 -8.52 -12.85
CA ARG A 176 -21.05 -8.95 -14.25
C ARG A 176 -19.92 -8.46 -15.12
N TYR A 177 -19.58 -9.30 -16.09
CA TYR A 177 -18.48 -9.11 -17.01
C TYR A 177 -18.95 -9.29 -18.45
N ASP A 178 -18.24 -8.67 -19.40
CA ASP A 178 -18.39 -8.98 -20.82
C ASP A 178 -17.44 -10.12 -21.24
N LEU A 179 -17.47 -10.48 -22.52
CA LEU A 179 -16.62 -11.54 -23.08
C LEU A 179 -15.12 -11.22 -23.07
N ARG A 180 -14.72 -9.99 -22.72
CA ARG A 180 -13.32 -9.55 -22.62
C ARG A 180 -12.90 -9.38 -21.15
N ASP A 181 -13.63 -10.01 -20.22
CA ASP A 181 -13.43 -9.95 -18.77
C ASP A 181 -13.54 -8.53 -18.17
N ARG A 182 -14.15 -7.58 -18.90
CA ARG A 182 -14.32 -6.20 -18.44
C ARG A 182 -15.58 -6.11 -17.58
N ILE A 183 -15.47 -5.45 -16.43
CA ILE A 183 -16.60 -5.27 -15.52
C ILE A 183 -17.68 -4.37 -16.16
N THR A 184 -18.93 -4.79 -16.07
CA THR A 184 -20.10 -4.05 -16.57
C THR A 184 -21.05 -3.62 -15.46
N ARG A 185 -21.09 -4.37 -14.34
CA ARG A 185 -21.94 -4.05 -13.18
C ARG A 185 -21.41 -4.65 -11.90
N LEU A 186 -21.65 -3.97 -10.77
CA LEU A 186 -21.51 -4.48 -9.41
C LEU A 186 -22.81 -4.19 -8.66
N GLY A 187 -23.64 -5.21 -8.45
CA GLY A 187 -25.00 -5.04 -7.92
C GLY A 187 -25.80 -4.07 -8.78
N GLU A 188 -26.14 -2.91 -8.24
CA GLU A 188 -26.84 -1.83 -8.95
C GLU A 188 -25.89 -0.80 -9.57
N ILE A 189 -24.60 -0.81 -9.22
CA ILE A 189 -23.61 0.14 -9.70
C ILE A 189 -23.20 -0.23 -11.12
N GLN A 190 -23.45 0.68 -12.07
CA GLN A 190 -23.00 0.51 -13.45
C GLN A 190 -21.50 0.76 -13.57
N TYR A 191 -20.81 -0.10 -14.32
CA TYR A 191 -19.44 0.12 -14.76
C TYR A 191 -19.39 0.28 -16.28
N ARG A 192 -18.44 1.08 -16.76
CA ARG A 192 -18.06 1.11 -18.17
C ARG A 192 -16.55 1.22 -18.29
N THR A 193 -16.02 0.48 -19.25
CA THR A 193 -14.64 0.54 -19.72
C THR A 193 -14.62 1.02 -21.16
N ASP A 194 -13.50 1.56 -21.61
CA ASP A 194 -13.30 1.86 -23.03
C ASP A 194 -12.86 0.63 -23.83
N GLU A 195 -12.59 0.82 -25.12
CA GLU A 195 -12.13 -0.24 -26.02
C GLU A 195 -10.73 -0.77 -25.69
N ASP A 196 -9.90 0.05 -25.04
CA ASP A 196 -8.57 -0.34 -24.55
C ASP A 196 -8.65 -1.10 -23.20
N GLY A 197 -9.84 -1.13 -22.59
CA GLY A 197 -10.12 -1.84 -21.34
C GLY A 197 -9.91 -0.99 -20.09
N PHE A 198 -9.71 0.32 -20.21
CA PHE A 198 -9.55 1.22 -19.06
C PHE A 198 -10.89 1.59 -18.46
N LEU A 199 -10.97 1.66 -17.13
CA LEU A 199 -12.15 2.13 -16.42
C LEU A 199 -12.50 3.57 -16.82
N ARG A 200 -13.77 3.80 -17.19
CA ARG A 200 -14.29 5.13 -17.56
C ARG A 200 -15.44 5.60 -16.69
N LEU A 201 -16.24 4.67 -16.16
CA LEU A 201 -17.40 4.99 -15.32
C LEU A 201 -17.56 3.96 -14.20
N ARG A 202 -17.87 4.45 -13.00
CA ARG A 202 -18.41 3.67 -11.88
C ARG A 202 -19.51 4.46 -11.18
N GLY A 203 -20.76 4.06 -11.37
CA GLY A 203 -21.91 4.85 -10.89
C GLY A 203 -21.87 6.25 -11.48
N ASN A 204 -21.70 7.26 -10.62
CA ASN A 204 -21.65 8.67 -11.00
C ASN A 204 -20.22 9.21 -11.18
N LEU A 205 -19.20 8.41 -10.83
CA LEU A 205 -17.79 8.75 -11.02
C LEU A 205 -17.35 8.46 -12.45
N LEU A 206 -16.81 9.48 -13.11
CA LEU A 206 -16.08 9.43 -14.36
C LEU A 206 -14.58 9.37 -14.09
N PHE A 207 -13.87 8.52 -14.83
CA PHE A 207 -12.42 8.38 -14.74
C PHE A 207 -11.77 8.74 -16.08
N ASP A 208 -10.76 9.60 -16.01
CA ASP A 208 -10.00 10.04 -17.17
C ASP A 208 -8.61 9.43 -17.17
N TYR A 209 -8.43 8.34 -17.90
CA TYR A 209 -7.13 7.73 -18.17
C TYR A 209 -6.50 8.31 -19.43
N GLY A 210 -5.22 8.66 -19.32
CA GLY A 210 -4.37 8.95 -20.48
C GLY A 210 -4.03 7.69 -21.26
N SER A 211 -3.49 7.85 -22.47
CA SER A 211 -3.11 6.74 -23.35
C SER A 211 -2.00 5.83 -22.78
N ASN A 212 -1.25 6.31 -21.79
CA ASN A 212 -0.23 5.54 -21.07
C ASN A 212 -0.80 4.74 -19.89
N GLY A 213 -2.14 4.69 -19.71
CA GLY A 213 -2.79 3.95 -18.64
C GLY A 213 -2.70 4.61 -17.26
N LEU A 214 -2.29 5.88 -17.18
CA LEU A 214 -2.26 6.66 -15.94
C LEU A 214 -3.55 7.48 -15.77
N LEU A 215 -4.16 7.42 -14.59
CA LEU A 215 -5.35 8.19 -14.25
C LEU A 215 -5.02 9.68 -14.11
N LEU A 216 -5.48 10.51 -15.04
CA LEU A 216 -5.28 11.96 -15.02
C LEU A 216 -6.22 12.68 -14.05
N GLY A 217 -7.38 12.07 -13.76
CA GLY A 217 -8.33 12.60 -12.79
C GLY A 217 -9.65 11.84 -12.77
N ALA A 218 -10.50 12.23 -11.82
CA ALA A 218 -11.86 11.72 -11.71
C ALA A 218 -12.84 12.84 -11.39
N TYR A 219 -14.09 12.66 -11.82
CA TYR A 219 -15.17 13.62 -11.66
C TYR A 219 -16.46 12.94 -11.23
N ASP A 220 -17.06 13.42 -10.14
CA ASP A 220 -18.38 12.98 -9.72
C ASP A 220 -19.45 13.88 -10.34
N ARG A 221 -20.34 13.28 -11.14
CA ARG A 221 -21.43 13.98 -11.83
C ARG A 221 -22.50 14.50 -10.89
N ASP A 222 -22.65 13.91 -9.71
CA ASP A 222 -23.70 14.30 -8.76
C ASP A 222 -23.23 15.47 -7.89
N SER A 223 -22.08 15.29 -7.21
CA SER A 223 -21.55 16.32 -6.31
C SER A 223 -20.82 17.44 -7.03
N GLY A 224 -20.41 17.23 -8.29
CA GLY A 224 -19.58 18.17 -9.04
C GLY A 224 -18.09 18.15 -8.64
N GLN A 225 -17.70 17.34 -7.65
CA GLN A 225 -16.33 17.26 -7.14
C GLN A 225 -15.37 16.63 -8.14
N ARG A 226 -14.12 17.07 -8.12
CA ARG A 226 -13.05 16.59 -9.00
C ARG A 226 -11.75 16.37 -8.26
N VAL A 227 -10.98 15.41 -8.75
CA VAL A 227 -9.56 15.24 -8.42
C VAL A 227 -8.74 15.15 -9.70
N TRP A 228 -7.56 15.77 -9.69
CA TRP A 228 -6.57 15.70 -10.76
C TRP A 228 -5.28 15.13 -10.24
N TYR A 229 -4.56 14.40 -11.09
CA TYR A 229 -3.26 13.84 -10.79
C TYR A 229 -2.22 14.30 -11.81
N ARG A 230 -0.99 14.50 -11.34
CA ARG A 230 0.18 14.78 -12.18
C ARG A 230 1.19 13.67 -12.05
N TYR A 231 1.94 13.43 -13.14
CA TYR A 231 2.95 12.38 -13.22
C TYR A 231 4.28 12.95 -13.72
N ASP A 232 5.39 12.36 -13.29
CA ASP A 232 6.70 12.63 -13.88
C ASP A 232 6.93 11.80 -15.15
N GLY A 233 8.06 12.04 -15.83
CA GLY A 233 8.44 11.33 -17.05
C GLY A 233 8.69 9.83 -16.85
N LEU A 234 8.78 9.33 -15.61
CA LEU A 234 8.89 7.90 -15.30
C LEU A 234 7.51 7.27 -15.04
N GLY A 235 6.43 8.05 -15.03
CA GLY A 235 5.06 7.59 -14.78
C GLY A 235 4.71 7.47 -13.30
N ARG A 236 5.45 8.14 -12.40
CA ARG A 236 5.17 8.16 -10.96
C ARG A 236 4.27 9.34 -10.63
N ARG A 237 3.27 9.16 -9.77
CA ARG A 237 2.35 10.23 -9.36
C ARG A 237 3.07 11.27 -8.51
N VAL A 238 3.21 12.50 -9.01
CA VAL A 238 3.94 13.58 -8.31
C VAL A 238 3.02 14.60 -7.64
N ALA A 239 1.74 14.66 -8.01
CA ALA A 239 0.77 15.50 -7.33
C ALA A 239 -0.65 14.95 -7.41
N SER A 240 -1.47 15.29 -6.42
CA SER A 240 -2.93 15.23 -6.45
C SER A 240 -3.51 16.58 -6.06
N ARG A 241 -4.59 16.98 -6.72
CA ARG A 241 -5.30 18.24 -6.44
C ARG A 241 -6.79 17.99 -6.49
N ASN A 242 -7.52 18.39 -5.46
CA ASN A 242 -8.96 18.30 -5.40
C ASN A 242 -9.62 19.64 -5.80
N SER A 243 -10.91 19.60 -6.15
CA SER A 243 -11.70 20.78 -6.50
C SER A 243 -11.92 21.75 -5.34
N ASP A 244 -11.73 21.30 -4.10
CA ASP A 244 -11.77 22.15 -2.90
C ASP A 244 -10.48 22.96 -2.69
N GLY A 245 -9.46 22.75 -3.53
CA GLY A 245 -8.16 23.41 -3.45
C GLY A 245 -7.12 22.64 -2.64
N SER A 246 -7.48 21.54 -1.96
CA SER A 246 -6.50 20.69 -1.28
C SER A 246 -5.57 20.05 -2.30
N GLN A 247 -4.26 20.08 -1.99
CA GLN A 247 -3.23 19.64 -2.90
C GLN A 247 -2.07 19.00 -2.16
N LEU A 248 -1.60 17.87 -2.68
CA LEU A 248 -0.46 17.12 -2.16
C LEU A 248 0.56 16.91 -3.28
N GLN A 249 1.84 16.96 -2.92
CA GLN A 249 2.93 16.50 -3.78
C GLN A 249 3.64 15.31 -3.16
N PHE A 250 4.10 14.40 -4.03
CA PHE A 250 4.79 13.17 -3.66
C PHE A 250 6.21 13.21 -4.23
N PHE A 251 7.19 12.86 -3.40
CA PHE A 251 8.60 12.80 -3.80
C PHE A 251 9.22 11.44 -3.50
N TYR A 252 10.12 11.03 -4.39
CA TYR A 252 10.74 9.71 -4.42
C TYR A 252 12.26 9.88 -4.31
N ALA A 253 12.77 9.75 -3.08
CA ALA A 253 14.18 9.95 -2.75
C ALA A 253 14.96 8.63 -2.55
N ASP A 254 14.27 7.50 -2.45
CA ASP A 254 14.89 6.18 -2.36
C ASP A 254 15.38 5.76 -3.76
N LEU A 255 16.70 5.70 -3.93
CA LEU A 255 17.33 5.34 -5.20
C LEU A 255 17.23 3.84 -5.52
N MET A 256 17.04 2.99 -4.50
CA MET A 256 16.89 1.55 -4.66
C MET A 256 15.44 1.17 -4.99
N GLU A 257 14.48 1.95 -4.49
CA GLU A 257 13.05 1.74 -4.68
C GLU A 257 12.40 2.96 -5.33
N PRO A 258 12.56 3.14 -6.66
CA PRO A 258 12.23 4.39 -7.34
C PRO A 258 10.73 4.73 -7.35
N THR A 259 9.85 3.78 -7.04
CA THR A 259 8.40 3.98 -6.93
C THR A 259 7.92 4.19 -5.49
N ARG A 260 8.83 4.16 -4.51
CA ARG A 260 8.51 4.39 -3.09
C ARG A 260 8.42 5.88 -2.81
N VAL A 261 7.23 6.33 -2.41
CA VAL A 261 7.06 7.70 -1.91
C VAL A 261 7.82 7.82 -0.60
N THR A 262 8.64 8.86 -0.46
CA THR A 262 9.48 9.07 0.73
C THR A 262 9.13 10.37 1.45
N HIS A 263 8.64 11.36 0.70
CA HIS A 263 8.24 12.64 1.25
C HIS A 263 6.94 13.11 0.63
N LEU A 264 6.12 13.77 1.43
CA LEU A 264 4.90 14.45 1.03
C LEU A 264 5.07 15.95 1.29
N TYR A 265 4.49 16.78 0.44
CA TYR A 265 4.29 18.20 0.74
C TYR A 265 2.81 18.54 0.66
N ASN A 266 2.26 19.03 1.77
CA ASN A 266 0.86 19.45 1.86
C ASN A 266 0.75 20.96 1.66
N HIS A 267 0.10 21.37 0.58
CA HIS A 267 -0.04 22.78 0.23
C HIS A 267 -0.95 23.56 1.19
N SER A 268 -1.92 22.89 1.80
CA SER A 268 -2.85 23.54 2.75
C SER A 268 -2.17 23.90 4.06
N SER A 269 -1.24 23.08 4.55
CA SER A 269 -0.50 23.32 5.80
C SER A 269 0.93 23.81 5.60
N SER A 270 1.44 23.80 4.36
CA SER A 270 2.86 24.01 4.02
C SER A 270 3.81 23.05 4.76
N GLU A 271 3.31 21.87 5.13
CA GLU A 271 4.02 20.89 5.92
C GLU A 271 4.64 19.80 5.04
N ILE A 272 5.84 19.37 5.41
CA ILE A 272 6.53 18.24 4.78
C ILE A 272 6.39 17.03 5.69
N THR A 273 6.02 15.88 5.13
CA THR A 273 5.99 14.60 5.86
C THR A 273 7.03 13.66 5.29
N SER A 274 8.01 13.25 6.09
CA SER A 274 8.97 12.19 5.79
C SER A 274 8.40 10.82 6.19
N LEU A 275 8.61 9.81 5.35
CA LEU A 275 8.03 8.48 5.48
C LEU A 275 9.13 7.43 5.60
N TYR A 276 9.02 6.57 6.60
CA TYR A 276 10.02 5.55 6.91
C TYR A 276 9.44 4.15 6.80
N TYR A 277 10.18 3.28 6.13
CA TYR A 277 9.77 1.93 5.78
C TYR A 277 10.70 0.90 6.44
N ASP A 278 10.15 -0.26 6.77
CA ASP A 278 10.96 -1.41 7.19
C ASP A 278 11.68 -2.08 6.01
N LEU A 279 12.42 -3.15 6.32
CA LEU A 279 13.22 -3.88 5.35
C LEU A 279 12.37 -4.68 4.32
N GLN A 280 11.07 -4.87 4.57
CA GLN A 280 10.13 -5.44 3.59
C GLN A 280 9.40 -4.35 2.79
N GLY A 281 9.67 -3.07 3.08
CA GLY A 281 9.06 -1.93 2.41
C GLY A 281 7.69 -1.56 2.96
N HIS A 282 7.31 -1.99 4.16
CA HIS A 282 6.07 -1.56 4.80
C HIS A 282 6.30 -0.28 5.61
N LEU A 283 5.33 0.63 5.59
CA LEU A 283 5.41 1.91 6.30
C LEU A 283 5.38 1.66 7.81
N ILE A 284 6.37 2.17 8.54
CA ILE A 284 6.47 2.02 10.00
C ILE A 284 6.40 3.34 10.74
N ALA A 285 6.83 4.46 10.13
CA ALA A 285 6.78 5.74 10.80
C ALA A 285 6.61 6.88 9.80
N MET A 286 6.09 7.99 10.32
CA MET A 286 6.07 9.26 9.60
C MET A 286 6.47 10.39 10.55
N GLU A 287 7.20 11.36 10.02
CA GLU A 287 7.70 12.52 10.74
C GLU A 287 7.33 13.77 9.97
N MET A 288 6.67 14.71 10.64
CA MET A 288 6.26 15.98 10.07
C MET A 288 7.34 17.04 10.31
N SER A 289 7.47 18.01 9.41
CA SER A 289 8.39 19.14 9.57
C SER A 289 8.07 20.03 10.77
N SER A 290 6.86 19.92 11.33
CA SER A 290 6.46 20.54 12.61
C SER A 290 7.10 19.87 13.84
N GLY A 291 7.68 18.68 13.68
CA GLY A 291 8.27 17.86 14.75
C GLY A 291 7.32 16.80 15.31
N GLU A 292 6.09 16.68 14.79
CA GLU A 292 5.20 15.58 15.16
C GLU A 292 5.67 14.25 14.56
N GLU A 293 5.64 13.20 15.39
CA GLU A 293 6.02 11.84 15.01
C GLU A 293 4.86 10.87 15.24
N PHE A 294 4.66 10.00 14.26
CA PHE A 294 3.66 8.95 14.32
C PHE A 294 4.26 7.60 13.91
N TYR A 295 3.77 6.56 14.55
CA TYR A 295 4.13 5.17 14.28
C TYR A 295 2.96 4.46 13.60
N ILE A 296 3.24 3.66 12.59
CA ILE A 296 2.23 3.08 11.70
C ILE A 296 2.36 1.56 11.80
N ALA A 297 1.26 0.91 12.18
CA ALA A 297 1.16 -0.54 12.14
C ALA A 297 0.52 -0.97 10.82
N CYS A 298 1.23 -1.82 10.09
CA CYS A 298 0.76 -2.42 8.84
C CYS A 298 0.47 -3.92 9.00
N ASP A 299 -0.40 -4.45 8.16
CA ASP A 299 -0.55 -5.90 7.97
C ASP A 299 0.66 -6.51 7.22
N ASN A 300 0.60 -7.82 6.95
CA ASN A 300 1.65 -8.56 6.24
C ASN A 300 1.88 -8.09 4.80
N ALA A 301 0.93 -7.36 4.21
CA ALA A 301 1.00 -6.88 2.85
C ALA A 301 1.36 -5.39 2.76
N GLY A 302 1.65 -4.75 3.91
CA GLY A 302 2.00 -3.33 3.99
C GLY A 302 0.80 -2.39 4.03
N THR A 303 -0.41 -2.89 4.27
CA THR A 303 -1.62 -2.06 4.45
C THR A 303 -1.63 -1.43 5.85
N PRO A 304 -1.66 -0.09 5.99
CA PRO A 304 -1.76 0.56 7.29
C PRO A 304 -3.10 0.26 7.98
N LEU A 305 -3.04 -0.35 9.17
CA LEU A 305 -4.20 -0.67 10.00
C LEU A 305 -4.41 0.33 11.14
N ALA A 306 -3.32 0.88 11.68
CA ALA A 306 -3.40 1.84 12.77
C ALA A 306 -2.24 2.84 12.75
N VAL A 307 -2.52 4.05 13.26
CA VAL A 307 -1.54 5.10 13.50
C VAL A 307 -1.52 5.41 14.99
N PHE A 308 -0.32 5.46 15.56
CA PHE A 308 -0.08 5.79 16.95
C PHE A 308 0.67 7.12 17.04
N SER A 309 0.34 7.93 18.03
CA SER A 309 1.14 9.09 18.41
C SER A 309 2.49 8.65 19.01
N SER A 310 3.42 9.61 19.16
CA SER A 310 4.69 9.40 19.89
C SER A 310 4.53 8.90 21.33
N ARG A 311 3.34 9.06 21.94
CA ARG A 311 2.99 8.56 23.28
C ARG A 311 2.35 7.16 23.28
N GLY A 312 2.16 6.53 22.11
CA GLY A 312 1.54 5.21 21.98
C GLY A 312 0.01 5.20 21.97
N HIS A 313 -0.65 6.36 21.98
CA HIS A 313 -2.10 6.44 21.82
C HIS A 313 -2.51 6.21 20.35
N VAL A 314 -3.58 5.45 20.13
CA VAL A 314 -4.18 5.24 18.81
C VAL A 314 -4.80 6.56 18.32
N VAL A 315 -4.27 7.10 17.22
CA VAL A 315 -4.76 8.31 16.55
C VAL A 315 -5.77 7.97 15.45
N LYS A 316 -5.55 6.84 14.77
CA LYS A 316 -6.39 6.34 13.68
C LYS A 316 -6.36 4.81 13.67
N GLU A 317 -7.50 4.17 13.44
CA GLU A 317 -7.67 2.74 13.18
C GLU A 317 -8.51 2.61 11.90
N ILE A 318 -8.05 1.78 10.96
CA ILE A 318 -8.70 1.53 9.68
C ILE A 318 -8.98 0.04 9.56
N ARG A 319 -10.19 -0.31 9.15
CA ARG A 319 -10.57 -1.69 8.85
C ARG A 319 -10.95 -1.83 7.39
N TYR A 320 -10.38 -2.86 6.77
CA TYR A 320 -10.50 -3.16 5.36
C TYR A 320 -11.20 -4.49 5.16
N THR A 321 -11.99 -4.61 4.10
CA THR A 321 -12.35 -5.92 3.58
C THR A 321 -11.09 -6.62 3.06
N PRO A 322 -11.11 -7.95 2.86
CA PRO A 322 -9.97 -8.69 2.31
C PRO A 322 -9.41 -8.13 0.99
N TYR A 323 -10.27 -7.52 0.15
CA TYR A 323 -9.87 -6.87 -1.10
C TYR A 323 -9.58 -5.37 -0.95
N GLY A 324 -9.41 -4.86 0.27
CA GLY A 324 -8.92 -3.51 0.53
C GLY A 324 -9.98 -2.43 0.63
N ASP A 325 -11.28 -2.77 0.65
CA ASP A 325 -12.33 -1.76 0.78
C ASP A 325 -12.46 -1.28 2.22
N VAL A 326 -12.33 0.03 2.45
CA VAL A 326 -12.45 0.59 3.80
C VAL A 326 -13.90 0.56 4.25
N TYR A 327 -14.21 -0.18 5.33
CA TYR A 327 -15.56 -0.24 5.92
C TYR A 327 -15.64 0.42 7.30
N ARG A 328 -14.51 0.76 7.92
CA ARG A 328 -14.42 1.56 9.14
C ARG A 328 -13.14 2.38 9.15
N ASP A 329 -13.26 3.65 9.50
CA ASP A 329 -12.14 4.57 9.73
C ASP A 329 -12.48 5.40 10.97
N SER A 330 -11.67 5.28 12.02
CA SER A 330 -11.94 5.99 13.28
C SER A 330 -11.65 7.48 13.24
N ASN A 331 -10.85 7.94 12.27
CA ASN A 331 -10.45 9.35 12.17
C ASN A 331 -10.18 9.75 10.69
N PRO A 332 -11.23 9.93 9.87
CA PRO A 332 -11.08 10.20 8.44
C PRO A 332 -10.37 11.51 8.08
N THR A 333 -10.29 12.47 9.01
CA THR A 333 -9.63 13.76 8.76
C THR A 333 -8.12 13.70 8.93
N PHE A 334 -7.59 12.63 9.53
CA PHE A 334 -6.15 12.42 9.66
C PHE A 334 -5.50 12.14 8.30
N PRO A 335 -4.43 12.87 7.91
CA PRO A 335 -3.90 12.87 6.54
C PRO A 335 -2.99 11.65 6.26
N LEU A 336 -3.55 10.44 6.28
CA LEU A 336 -2.87 9.23 5.84
C LEU A 336 -3.24 8.92 4.38
N VAL A 337 -2.30 9.11 3.47
CA VAL A 337 -2.49 8.90 2.02
C VAL A 337 -2.24 7.45 1.56
N PHE A 338 -1.72 6.61 2.44
CA PHE A 338 -1.43 5.21 2.16
C PHE A 338 -2.59 4.32 2.61
N GLY A 339 -2.95 3.34 1.79
CA GLY A 339 -4.00 2.37 2.11
C GLY A 339 -3.57 0.95 1.76
N PHE A 340 -4.49 0.19 1.18
CA PHE A 340 -4.30 -1.21 0.82
C PHE A 340 -2.96 -1.44 0.09
N GLN A 341 -2.20 -2.45 0.53
CA GLN A 341 -0.91 -2.86 -0.06
C GLN A 341 0.16 -1.75 -0.09
N GLY A 342 0.05 -0.74 0.79
CA GLY A 342 0.97 0.39 0.85
C GLY A 342 0.87 1.35 -0.34
N GLY A 343 -0.18 1.25 -1.16
CA GLY A 343 -0.41 2.16 -2.28
C GLY A 343 -1.04 3.49 -1.88
N LEU A 344 -1.04 4.46 -2.80
CA LEU A 344 -1.69 5.76 -2.56
C LEU A 344 -3.20 5.59 -2.71
N TYR A 345 -3.90 5.58 -1.59
CA TYR A 345 -5.35 5.45 -1.53
C TYR A 345 -6.02 6.81 -1.63
N ASP A 346 -7.00 6.92 -2.52
CA ASP A 346 -7.81 8.11 -2.68
C ASP A 346 -9.25 7.76 -2.31
N SER A 347 -9.76 8.38 -1.24
CA SER A 347 -11.08 8.10 -0.69
C SER A 347 -12.23 8.57 -1.59
N PHE A 348 -12.00 9.59 -2.42
CA PHE A 348 -12.97 10.10 -3.39
C PHE A 348 -13.17 9.10 -4.53
N THR A 349 -12.07 8.62 -5.11
CA THR A 349 -12.11 7.66 -6.22
C THR A 349 -12.25 6.22 -5.75
N ARG A 350 -12.03 5.92 -4.46
CA ARG A 350 -11.87 4.56 -3.92
C ARG A 350 -10.95 3.71 -4.80
N LEU A 351 -9.85 4.31 -5.26
CA LEU A 351 -8.79 3.63 -5.99
C LEU A 351 -7.51 3.68 -5.17
N VAL A 352 -6.68 2.66 -5.35
CA VAL A 352 -5.34 2.60 -4.78
C VAL A 352 -4.34 2.60 -5.92
N HIS A 353 -3.49 3.62 -5.98
CA HIS A 353 -2.41 3.67 -6.95
C HIS A 353 -1.24 2.80 -6.48
N LEU A 354 -0.96 1.71 -7.20
CA LEU A 354 0.09 0.75 -6.90
C LEU A 354 1.08 0.71 -8.06
N GLY A 355 2.27 1.27 -7.84
CA GLY A 355 3.33 1.34 -8.84
C GLY A 355 2.90 2.16 -10.06
N ARG A 356 2.40 1.48 -11.10
CA ARG A 356 1.98 2.08 -12.38
C ARG A 356 0.50 1.88 -12.71
N ARG A 357 -0.27 1.19 -11.87
CA ARG A 357 -1.69 0.86 -12.12
C ARG A 357 -2.54 1.22 -10.92
N ASP A 358 -3.81 1.53 -11.19
CA ASP A 358 -4.78 1.78 -10.13
C ASP A 358 -5.63 0.53 -9.89
N TYR A 359 -5.81 0.22 -8.63
CA TYR A 359 -6.60 -0.90 -8.14
C TYR A 359 -7.93 -0.40 -7.57
N ASP A 360 -9.04 -0.98 -8.03
CA ASP A 360 -10.39 -0.70 -7.55
C ASP A 360 -10.71 -1.59 -6.36
N VAL A 361 -10.73 -1.00 -5.16
CA VAL A 361 -11.04 -1.72 -3.91
C VAL A 361 -12.50 -2.18 -3.83
N VAL A 362 -13.40 -1.52 -4.58
CA VAL A 362 -14.84 -1.81 -4.58
C VAL A 362 -15.11 -3.07 -5.40
N ALA A 363 -14.43 -3.21 -6.54
CA ALA A 363 -14.57 -4.35 -7.44
C ALA A 363 -13.54 -5.48 -7.17
N GLY A 364 -12.50 -5.21 -6.38
CA GLY A 364 -11.44 -6.18 -6.07
C GLY A 364 -10.51 -6.49 -7.24
N ARG A 365 -10.27 -5.52 -8.14
CA ARG A 365 -9.50 -5.74 -9.37
C ARG A 365 -8.78 -4.49 -9.90
N TRP A 366 -7.87 -4.69 -10.83
CA TRP A 366 -7.22 -3.60 -11.56
C TRP A 366 -8.20 -2.87 -12.48
N THR A 367 -7.99 -1.56 -12.64
CA THR A 367 -8.80 -0.65 -13.49
C THR A 367 -8.40 -0.64 -14.97
N THR A 368 -7.21 -1.15 -15.27
CA THR A 368 -6.63 -1.29 -16.62
C THR A 368 -6.15 -2.73 -16.79
N PRO A 369 -6.05 -3.30 -18.00
CA PRO A 369 -5.48 -4.64 -18.20
C PRO A 369 -3.95 -4.66 -18.12
N ASN A 370 -3.35 -5.80 -17.74
CA ASN A 370 -1.90 -6.01 -17.84
C ASN A 370 -1.52 -6.71 -19.16
N HIS A 371 -1.20 -5.95 -20.20
CA HIS A 371 -0.79 -6.54 -21.49
C HIS A 371 0.64 -7.08 -21.50
N GLU A 372 1.49 -6.74 -20.51
CA GLU A 372 2.84 -7.30 -20.40
C GLU A 372 2.81 -8.82 -20.16
N LEU A 373 1.71 -9.32 -19.60
CA LEU A 373 1.47 -10.72 -19.31
C LEU A 373 1.53 -11.60 -20.56
N TRP A 374 1.23 -11.07 -21.75
CA TRP A 374 1.27 -11.84 -22.99
C TRP A 374 2.66 -12.37 -23.32
N ALA A 375 3.70 -11.55 -23.06
CA ALA A 375 5.08 -11.97 -23.26
C ALA A 375 5.44 -13.11 -22.30
N GLU A 376 5.02 -13.01 -21.04
CA GLU A 376 5.28 -14.04 -20.02
C GLU A 376 4.56 -15.37 -20.35
N LEU A 377 3.27 -15.29 -20.68
CA LEU A 377 2.44 -16.47 -20.98
C LEU A 377 2.90 -17.22 -22.22
N SER A 378 3.55 -16.54 -23.16
CA SER A 378 4.13 -17.18 -24.34
C SER A 378 5.26 -18.16 -23.99
N VAL A 379 5.93 -17.95 -22.84
CA VAL A 379 7.03 -18.78 -22.35
C VAL A 379 6.56 -19.76 -21.28
N ASN A 380 5.69 -19.31 -20.37
CA ASN A 380 5.18 -20.12 -19.25
C ASN A 380 3.65 -20.06 -19.18
N PRO A 381 2.94 -20.95 -19.89
CA PRO A 381 1.49 -21.01 -19.87
C PRO A 381 0.96 -21.36 -18.46
N LYS A 382 0.08 -20.52 -17.94
CA LYS A 382 -0.58 -20.69 -16.64
C LYS A 382 -1.96 -20.05 -16.64
N PRO A 383 -2.86 -20.41 -15.70
CA PRO A 383 -4.11 -19.69 -15.51
C PRO A 383 -3.85 -18.19 -15.33
N PHE A 384 -4.64 -17.36 -15.98
CA PHE A 384 -4.42 -15.92 -16.01
C PHE A 384 -5.71 -15.13 -16.15
N ASN A 385 -5.66 -13.89 -15.71
CA ASN A 385 -6.69 -12.88 -15.94
C ASN A 385 -6.01 -11.51 -15.96
N LEU A 386 -6.32 -10.67 -16.95
CA LEU A 386 -5.65 -9.38 -17.15
C LEU A 386 -5.96 -8.34 -16.06
N TYR A 387 -7.07 -8.54 -15.33
CA TYR A 387 -7.59 -7.62 -14.32
C TYR A 387 -7.53 -8.18 -12.90
N ALA A 388 -7.44 -9.50 -12.72
CA ALA A 388 -7.42 -10.10 -11.39
C ALA A 388 -6.25 -9.59 -10.55
N PHE A 389 -6.52 -9.34 -9.27
CA PHE A 389 -5.50 -8.89 -8.34
C PHE A 389 -4.84 -10.11 -7.68
N ARG A 390 -3.53 -10.29 -7.94
CA ARG A 390 -2.70 -11.37 -7.36
C ARG A 390 -3.37 -12.75 -7.41
N ASN A 391 -3.93 -13.11 -8.56
CA ASN A 391 -4.65 -14.39 -8.75
C ASN A 391 -5.71 -14.65 -7.68
N ASN A 392 -6.44 -13.60 -7.28
CA ASN A 392 -7.48 -13.65 -6.25
C ASN A 392 -6.98 -14.08 -4.84
N TYR A 393 -5.69 -13.82 -4.58
CA TYR A 393 -5.04 -13.92 -3.28
C TYR A 393 -4.59 -12.53 -2.79
N PRO A 394 -5.46 -11.78 -2.07
CA PRO A 394 -5.16 -10.39 -1.74
C PRO A 394 -4.28 -10.19 -0.50
N LEU A 395 -3.96 -11.25 0.26
CA LEU A 395 -3.33 -11.14 1.59
C LEU A 395 -1.79 -11.00 1.59
N GLY A 396 -1.18 -10.87 0.42
CA GLY A 396 0.28 -10.76 0.31
C GLY A 396 0.80 -11.41 -0.97
N ASN A 397 2.10 -11.65 -1.02
CA ASN A 397 2.71 -12.48 -2.05
C ASN A 397 2.81 -13.90 -1.52
N LEU A 398 2.53 -14.90 -2.36
CA LEU A 398 2.91 -16.27 -2.08
C LEU A 398 4.44 -16.33 -2.12
N GLN A 399 5.06 -16.61 -0.98
CA GLN A 399 6.49 -16.89 -0.96
C GLN A 399 6.72 -18.27 -1.56
N ASP A 400 7.65 -18.34 -2.50
CA ASP A 400 8.02 -19.58 -3.14
C ASP A 400 8.85 -20.43 -2.17
N ILE A 401 8.18 -21.34 -1.46
CA ILE A 401 8.79 -22.22 -0.44
C ILE A 401 9.88 -23.12 -1.07
N THR A 402 9.81 -23.36 -2.40
CA THR A 402 10.81 -24.16 -3.11
C THR A 402 12.19 -23.48 -3.19
N LYS A 403 12.27 -22.17 -2.92
CA LYS A 403 13.56 -21.44 -2.84
C LYS A 403 14.30 -21.65 -1.52
N PHE A 404 13.64 -22.19 -0.51
CA PHE A 404 14.19 -22.37 0.85
C PHE A 404 14.32 -23.84 1.26
N THR A 405 13.80 -24.76 0.44
CA THR A 405 14.01 -26.20 0.56
C THR A 405 15.13 -26.64 -0.39
N THR A 406 16.37 -26.53 0.07
CA THR A 406 17.52 -27.30 -0.45
C THR A 406 18.20 -28.05 0.67
#